data_AF-A0A839LFJ5-F1
#
_entry.id   AF-A0A839LFJ5-F1
#
_cell.length_a   1.000
_cell.length_b   1.000
_cell.length_c   1.000
_cell.angle_alpha   90.00
_cell.angle_beta   90.00
_cell.angle_gamma   90.00
#
_symmetry.space_group_name_H-M   'P 1'
#
loop_
_entity.id
_entity.type
_entity.pdbx_description
1 polymer ?
#
loop_
_entity_poly.entity_id
_entity_poly.type
_entity_poly.pdbx_seq_one_letter_code
_entity_poly.pdbx_strand_id
1 'polypeptide(L)'
;MTQVSKFLPQGQGLAAVLLKRACQLSLDASQTGAAAFQATDSLGRTLTVQLPAGTQLHDGDVLVGEDGSLIRVLAPHAPAPHVHGPGCGHDHGHAHHGQQDQQGHVHGPGCGHGHEQAPRGKPVGVAVKAEAHVHGPGCGHEHHDHDHSHRH
;
A
#
# COMPACT_ATOMS: atom_id res chain seq x y z
N MET A 1 -17.82 -26.78 5.47
CA MET A 1 -18.32 -25.72 6.36
C MET A 1 -17.23 -25.46 7.37
N THR A 2 -16.68 -24.25 7.40
CA THR A 2 -15.57 -23.88 8.29
C THR A 2 -16.07 -22.87 9.31
N GLN A 3 -15.85 -23.13 10.59
CA GLN A 3 -16.23 -22.20 11.65
C GLN A 3 -15.10 -21.20 11.94
N VAL A 4 -15.51 -19.97 12.26
CA VAL A 4 -14.65 -18.82 12.52
C VAL A 4 -15.09 -18.21 13.84
N SER A 5 -14.21 -18.21 14.83
CA SER A 5 -14.48 -17.66 16.17
C SER A 5 -13.53 -16.53 16.58
N LYS A 6 -12.54 -16.22 15.76
CA LYS A 6 -11.49 -15.25 16.05
C LYS A 6 -11.31 -14.27 14.91
N PHE A 7 -11.05 -13.02 15.28
CA PHE A 7 -10.63 -11.97 14.36
C PHE A 7 -9.35 -11.29 14.85
N LEU A 8 -8.60 -10.74 13.90
CA LEU A 8 -7.40 -9.96 14.09
C LEU A 8 -7.66 -8.58 13.46
N PRO A 9 -7.76 -7.51 14.26
CA PRO A 9 -7.93 -6.16 13.74
C PRO A 9 -6.83 -5.85 12.73
N GLN A 10 -7.19 -5.46 11.52
CA GLN A 10 -6.26 -5.11 10.43
C GLN A 10 -5.15 -6.13 10.17
N GLY A 11 -5.36 -7.41 10.53
CA GLY A 11 -4.35 -8.45 10.41
C GLY A 11 -3.11 -8.24 11.30
N GLN A 12 -3.25 -7.57 12.45
CA GLN A 12 -2.15 -7.32 13.39
C GLN A 12 -1.30 -8.57 13.68
N GLY A 13 0.02 -8.43 13.54
CA GLY A 13 0.99 -9.50 13.78
C GLY A 13 1.18 -10.46 12.60
N LEU A 14 0.41 -10.34 11.51
CA LEU A 14 0.59 -11.14 10.31
C LEU A 14 1.55 -10.45 9.33
N ALA A 15 2.39 -11.24 8.68
CA ALA A 15 3.22 -10.75 7.58
C ALA A 15 2.33 -10.32 6.40
N ALA A 16 2.67 -9.22 5.73
CA ALA A 16 1.92 -8.70 4.59
C ALA A 16 1.69 -9.72 3.46
N VAL A 17 2.60 -10.70 3.29
CA VAL A 17 2.45 -11.78 2.31
C VAL A 17 1.26 -12.70 2.64
N LEU A 18 0.96 -12.93 3.93
CA LEU A 18 -0.18 -13.72 4.36
C LEU A 18 -1.49 -12.98 4.06
N LEU A 19 -1.52 -11.67 4.31
CA LEU A 19 -2.69 -10.83 4.02
C LEU A 19 -3.01 -10.77 2.53
N LYS A 20 -1.98 -10.68 1.68
CA LYS A 20 -2.12 -10.66 0.21
C LYS A 20 -2.62 -11.98 -0.38
N ARG A 21 -2.44 -13.10 0.33
CA ARG A 21 -2.82 -14.44 -0.10
C ARG A 21 -4.10 -14.95 0.56
N ALA A 22 -4.55 -14.28 1.63
CA ALA A 22 -5.77 -14.62 2.33
C ALA A 22 -6.98 -14.57 1.38
N CYS A 23 -7.91 -15.51 1.57
CA CYS A 23 -9.18 -15.50 0.86
C CYS A 23 -9.96 -14.25 1.26
N GLN A 24 -10.84 -13.75 0.39
CA GLN A 24 -11.59 -12.54 0.65
C GLN A 24 -13.03 -12.88 1.04
N LEU A 25 -13.58 -12.13 1.98
CA LEU A 25 -14.98 -12.21 2.38
C LEU A 25 -15.62 -10.84 2.26
N SER A 26 -16.56 -10.72 1.31
CA SER A 26 -17.37 -9.51 1.18
C SER A 26 -18.47 -9.54 2.23
N LEU A 27 -18.56 -8.49 3.03
CA LEU A 27 -19.62 -8.31 4.02
C LEU A 27 -20.55 -7.19 3.62
N ASP A 28 -21.83 -7.33 3.95
CA ASP A 28 -22.80 -6.25 3.93
C ASP A 28 -22.79 -5.46 5.25
N ALA A 29 -23.36 -4.25 5.26
CA ALA A 29 -23.50 -3.42 6.46
C ALA A 29 -24.25 -4.13 7.60
N SER A 30 -25.16 -5.04 7.30
CA SER A 30 -25.85 -5.87 8.31
C SER A 30 -24.94 -6.94 8.94
N GLN A 31 -23.86 -7.34 8.27
CA GLN A 31 -22.97 -8.42 8.71
C GLN A 31 -21.75 -7.90 9.48
N THR A 32 -21.33 -6.66 9.28
CA THR A 32 -20.15 -6.08 9.95
C THR A 32 -20.29 -6.00 11.47
N GLY A 33 -21.52 -5.89 12.00
CA GLY A 33 -21.82 -5.88 13.45
C GLY A 33 -22.54 -7.12 13.95
N ALA A 34 -22.72 -8.15 13.12
CA ALA A 34 -23.46 -9.35 13.49
C ALA A 34 -22.57 -10.30 14.32
N ALA A 35 -23.09 -10.76 15.47
CA ALA A 35 -22.38 -11.73 16.31
C ALA A 35 -22.28 -13.11 15.66
N ALA A 36 -23.27 -13.50 14.85
CA ALA A 36 -23.26 -14.77 14.13
C ALA A 36 -23.91 -14.64 12.75
N PHE A 37 -23.25 -15.16 11.72
CA PHE A 37 -23.76 -15.18 10.36
C PHE A 37 -23.08 -16.27 9.53
N GLN A 38 -23.70 -16.63 8.41
CA GLN A 38 -23.07 -17.46 7.38
C GLN A 38 -22.73 -16.61 6.17
N ALA A 39 -21.57 -16.87 5.58
CA ALA A 39 -21.12 -16.19 4.38
C ALA A 39 -20.23 -17.12 3.55
N THR A 40 -19.97 -16.74 2.30
CA THR A 40 -19.12 -17.51 1.38
C THR A 40 -17.90 -16.69 1.02
N ASP A 41 -16.71 -17.30 1.13
CA ASP A 41 -15.46 -16.63 0.75
C ASP A 41 -15.22 -16.65 -0.77
N SER A 42 -14.16 -15.99 -1.21
CA SER A 42 -13.74 -15.93 -2.61
C SER A 42 -13.34 -17.28 -3.22
N LEU A 43 -13.18 -18.34 -2.41
CA LEU A 43 -12.92 -19.71 -2.88
C LEU A 43 -14.20 -20.56 -2.93
N GLY A 44 -15.37 -19.98 -2.68
CA GLY A 44 -16.63 -20.71 -2.67
C GLY A 44 -16.86 -21.53 -1.39
N ARG A 45 -16.07 -21.30 -0.32
CA ARG A 45 -16.22 -22.03 0.95
C ARG A 45 -17.25 -21.35 1.83
N THR A 46 -18.21 -22.13 2.34
CA THR A 46 -19.17 -21.66 3.35
C THR A 46 -18.49 -21.53 4.71
N LEU A 47 -18.51 -20.32 5.24
CA LEU A 47 -18.01 -19.93 6.56
C LEU A 47 -19.17 -19.72 7.53
N THR A 48 -19.00 -20.18 8.76
CA THR A 48 -19.89 -19.91 9.88
C THR A 48 -19.15 -19.05 10.88
N VAL A 49 -19.48 -17.77 10.90
CA VAL A 49 -18.82 -16.77 11.73
C VAL A 49 -19.59 -16.66 13.04
N GLN A 50 -18.89 -16.74 14.17
CA GLN A 50 -19.43 -16.57 15.50
C GLN A 50 -18.43 -15.79 16.37
N LEU A 51 -18.65 -14.49 16.51
CA LEU A 51 -17.77 -13.57 17.21
C LEU A 51 -18.35 -13.16 18.57
N PRO A 52 -17.53 -12.67 19.51
CA PRO A 52 -18.02 -12.06 20.74
C PRO A 52 -19.02 -10.93 20.45
N ALA A 53 -20.04 -10.79 21.30
CA ALA A 53 -21.02 -9.71 21.16
C ALA A 53 -20.33 -8.34 21.20
N GLY A 54 -20.78 -7.42 20.34
CA GLY A 54 -20.19 -6.08 20.19
C GLY A 54 -18.94 -6.02 19.30
N THR A 55 -18.55 -7.13 18.67
CA THR A 55 -17.49 -7.10 17.65
C THR A 55 -17.97 -6.36 16.40
N GLN A 56 -17.16 -5.43 15.91
CA GLN A 56 -17.41 -4.71 14.67
C GLN A 56 -16.26 -4.98 13.70
N LEU A 57 -16.57 -5.59 12.56
CA LEU A 57 -15.63 -5.89 11.50
C LEU A 57 -15.52 -4.70 10.54
N HIS A 58 -14.29 -4.33 10.23
CA HIS A 58 -13.93 -3.26 9.30
C HIS A 58 -13.23 -3.82 8.07
N ASP A 59 -13.11 -3.00 7.03
CA ASP A 59 -12.28 -3.37 5.88
C ASP A 59 -10.84 -3.64 6.33
N GLY A 60 -10.26 -4.76 5.87
CA GLY A 60 -8.90 -5.14 6.22
C GLY A 60 -8.76 -5.98 7.48
N ASP A 61 -9.82 -6.15 8.28
CA ASP A 61 -9.79 -7.11 9.39
C ASP A 61 -9.62 -8.54 8.87
N VAL A 62 -9.02 -9.41 9.68
CA VAL A 62 -8.74 -10.79 9.29
C VAL A 62 -9.46 -11.75 10.22
N LEU A 63 -10.32 -12.57 9.64
CA LEU A 63 -10.96 -13.70 10.30
C LEU A 63 -10.05 -14.92 10.21
N VAL A 64 -10.00 -15.70 11.29
CA VAL A 64 -9.20 -16.93 11.36
C VAL A 64 -10.17 -18.12 11.50
N GLY A 65 -10.16 -19.01 10.51
CA GLY A 65 -10.92 -20.26 10.56
C GLY A 65 -10.30 -21.26 11.53
N GLU A 66 -11.10 -22.18 12.04
CA GLU A 66 -10.62 -23.30 12.87
C GLU A 66 -9.63 -24.23 12.15
N ASP A 67 -9.69 -24.25 10.81
CA ASP A 67 -8.73 -24.94 9.94
C ASP A 67 -7.40 -24.17 9.77
N GLY A 68 -7.26 -23.00 10.40
CA GLY A 68 -6.10 -22.12 10.29
C GLY A 68 -6.12 -21.24 9.04
N SER A 69 -7.19 -21.26 8.24
CA SER A 69 -7.30 -20.39 7.08
C SER A 69 -7.47 -18.93 7.48
N LEU A 70 -6.84 -18.04 6.71
CA LEU A 70 -6.93 -16.58 6.90
C LEU A 70 -7.88 -16.02 5.86
N ILE A 71 -8.86 -15.25 6.33
CA ILE A 71 -9.89 -14.64 5.50
C ILE A 71 -9.90 -13.14 5.76
N ARG A 72 -9.54 -12.35 4.75
CA ARG A 72 -9.56 -10.88 4.82
C ARG A 72 -10.97 -10.37 4.55
N VAL A 73 -11.45 -9.51 5.45
CA VAL A 73 -12.75 -8.85 5.35
C VAL A 73 -12.66 -7.70 4.36
N LEU A 74 -13.61 -7.68 3.44
CA LEU A 74 -13.95 -6.55 2.58
C LEU A 74 -15.30 -6.03 3.06
N ALA A 75 -15.28 -5.00 3.90
CA ALA A 75 -16.48 -4.34 4.36
C ALA A 75 -16.71 -3.07 3.53
N PRO A 76 -17.96 -2.63 3.32
CA PRO A 76 -18.22 -1.32 2.77
C PRO A 76 -17.49 -0.27 3.61
N HIS A 77 -16.72 0.59 2.95
CA HIS A 77 -16.02 1.66 3.64
C HIS A 77 -17.08 2.56 4.30
N ALA A 78 -17.12 2.57 5.62
CA ALA A 78 -17.63 3.73 6.34
C ALA A 78 -16.48 4.75 6.36
N PRO A 79 -16.71 6.04 6.06
CA PRO A 79 -15.68 7.05 6.27
C PRO A 79 -15.34 7.05 7.75
N ALA A 80 -14.13 6.61 8.10
CA ALA A 80 -13.66 6.77 9.47
C ALA A 80 -13.62 8.28 9.76
N PRO A 81 -14.23 8.75 10.88
CA PRO A 81 -14.01 10.11 11.31
C PRO A 81 -12.52 10.25 11.60
N HIS A 82 -11.85 11.09 10.82
CA HIS A 82 -10.52 11.59 11.13
C HIS A 82 -10.65 12.44 12.38
N VAL A 83 -10.29 11.88 13.54
CA VAL A 83 -10.17 12.67 14.77
C VAL A 83 -8.87 13.45 14.66
N HIS A 84 -8.97 14.74 14.31
CA HIS A 84 -7.89 15.68 14.60
C HIS A 84 -7.75 15.76 16.12
N GLY A 85 -6.58 15.38 16.65
CA GLY A 85 -6.26 15.61 18.06
C GLY A 85 -6.34 17.10 18.39
N PRO A 86 -6.55 17.48 19.67
CA PRO A 86 -6.59 18.88 20.07
C PRO A 86 -5.23 19.54 19.79
N GLY A 87 -5.13 20.27 18.69
CA GLY A 87 -3.91 20.99 18.28
C GLY A 87 -3.65 21.12 16.78
N CYS A 88 -4.39 20.41 15.91
CA CYS A 88 -4.18 20.53 14.46
C CYS A 88 -5.08 21.63 13.85
N GLY A 89 -4.73 22.89 14.08
CA GLY A 89 -5.20 23.99 13.26
C GLY A 89 -4.14 24.32 12.22
N HIS A 90 -4.44 24.09 10.94
CA HIS A 90 -3.78 24.86 9.88
C HIS A 90 -4.71 24.98 8.66
N ASP A 91 -5.07 26.22 8.38
CA ASP A 91 -5.78 26.65 7.19
C ASP A 91 -4.80 26.68 6.00
N HIS A 92 -5.23 26.19 4.84
CA HIS A 92 -4.63 26.56 3.56
C HIS A 92 -5.72 26.88 2.55
N GLY A 93 -6.37 28.02 2.72
CA GLY A 93 -6.96 28.75 1.62
C GLY A 93 -5.88 29.42 0.76
N HIS A 94 -5.52 28.83 -0.39
CA HIS A 94 -5.08 29.64 -1.54
C HIS A 94 -5.41 28.94 -2.86
N ALA A 95 -6.55 29.35 -3.43
CA ALA A 95 -6.86 29.14 -4.82
C ALA A 95 -5.99 30.07 -5.67
N HIS A 96 -5.01 29.50 -6.38
CA HIS A 96 -4.41 30.14 -7.56
C HIS A 96 -4.99 29.48 -8.83
N HIS A 97 -5.73 30.29 -9.58
CA HIS A 97 -6.20 30.02 -10.93
C HIS A 97 -5.04 29.88 -11.94
N GLY A 98 -5.26 29.07 -12.97
CA GLY A 98 -4.60 29.16 -14.29
C GLY A 98 -3.29 28.39 -14.37
N GLN A 99 -3.28 27.15 -14.86
CA GLN A 99 -3.26 26.77 -16.28
C GLN A 99 -1.88 26.94 -16.95
N GLN A 100 -1.32 25.80 -17.37
CA GLN A 100 -0.38 25.58 -18.49
C GLN A 100 0.93 26.37 -18.50
N ASP A 101 2.07 25.71 -18.38
CA ASP A 101 2.73 25.09 -19.53
C ASP A 101 3.94 24.25 -19.11
N GLN A 102 4.29 23.30 -19.96
CA GLN A 102 5.40 22.38 -19.79
C GLN A 102 6.70 23.12 -20.18
N GLN A 103 7.48 23.57 -19.20
CA GLN A 103 8.86 23.97 -19.43
C GLN A 103 9.79 23.01 -18.67
N GLY A 104 10.50 22.18 -19.42
CA GLY A 104 11.53 21.28 -18.91
C GLY A 104 12.55 22.04 -18.08
N HIS A 105 12.73 21.61 -16.84
CA HIS A 105 13.75 22.14 -15.95
C HIS A 105 15.11 21.53 -16.31
N VAL A 106 16.09 22.38 -16.62
CA VAL A 106 17.51 22.03 -16.76
C VAL A 106 18.22 22.30 -15.44
N HIS A 107 19.00 21.34 -14.95
CA HIS A 107 19.86 21.53 -13.78
C HIS A 107 21.16 22.23 -14.21
N GLY A 108 21.36 23.47 -13.75
CA GLY A 108 22.63 24.19 -13.89
C GLY A 108 23.68 23.73 -12.86
N PRO A 109 24.98 23.94 -13.14
CA PRO A 109 26.06 23.48 -12.27
C PRO A 109 26.19 24.40 -11.04
N GLY A 110 25.54 24.02 -9.94
CA GLY A 110 25.69 24.74 -8.66
C GLY A 110 24.49 24.71 -7.71
N CYS A 111 23.42 23.98 -8.02
CA CYS A 111 22.25 23.94 -7.16
C CYS A 111 22.40 22.82 -6.10
N GLY A 112 22.99 23.17 -4.95
CA GLY A 112 23.09 22.30 -3.78
C GLY A 112 21.75 22.15 -3.09
N HIS A 113 21.08 21.01 -3.31
CA HIS A 113 19.89 20.61 -2.57
C HIS A 113 20.13 19.24 -1.95
N GLY A 114 19.91 19.11 -0.64
CA GLY A 114 20.06 17.86 0.08
C GLY A 114 19.01 16.85 -0.37
N HIS A 115 19.45 15.77 -0.99
CA HIS A 115 18.62 14.58 -1.15
C HIS A 115 18.72 13.77 0.14
N GLU A 116 17.72 13.90 1.01
CA GLU A 116 17.60 13.01 2.16
C GLU A 116 17.21 11.62 1.66
N GLN A 117 18.22 10.76 1.51
CA GLN A 117 18.04 9.39 1.08
C GLN A 117 17.40 8.60 2.22
N ALA A 118 16.18 8.10 1.99
CA ALA A 118 15.49 7.21 2.92
C ALA A 118 16.43 6.07 3.37
N PRO A 119 16.35 5.63 4.64
CA PRO A 119 17.30 4.66 5.18
C PRO A 119 17.25 3.37 4.35
N ARG A 120 18.33 3.16 3.60
CA ARG A 120 18.52 1.97 2.78
C ARG A 120 18.67 0.80 3.75
N GLY A 121 17.68 -0.10 3.74
CA GLY A 121 17.69 -1.29 4.58
C GLY A 121 18.99 -2.07 4.43
N LYS A 122 19.40 -2.78 5.50
CA LYS A 122 20.61 -3.59 5.51
C LYS A 122 20.62 -4.51 4.29
N PRO A 123 21.64 -4.45 3.41
CA PRO A 123 21.68 -5.33 2.25
C PRO A 123 21.78 -6.77 2.74
N VAL A 124 20.83 -7.60 2.32
CA VAL A 124 20.91 -9.05 2.52
C VAL A 124 22.00 -9.54 1.57
N GLY A 125 23.09 -10.09 2.11
CA GLY A 125 24.24 -10.59 1.36
C GLY A 125 23.90 -11.85 0.58
N VAL A 126 23.13 -11.72 -0.51
CA VAL A 126 22.96 -12.79 -1.49
C VAL A 126 24.09 -12.70 -2.49
N ALA A 127 24.97 -13.70 -2.52
CA ALA A 127 26.01 -13.83 -3.53
C ALA A 127 25.36 -14.23 -4.86
N VAL A 128 25.04 -13.25 -5.69
CA VAL A 128 24.67 -13.48 -7.09
C VAL A 128 25.90 -13.23 -7.97
N LYS A 129 26.23 -14.21 -8.82
CA LYS A 129 27.22 -14.05 -9.88
C LYS A 129 26.63 -13.08 -10.91
N ALA A 130 27.23 -11.90 -11.04
CA ALA A 130 26.84 -10.94 -12.06
C ALA A 130 27.27 -11.48 -13.44
N GLU A 131 26.29 -11.72 -14.31
CA GLU A 131 26.53 -12.02 -15.71
C GLU A 131 26.62 -10.67 -16.45
N ALA A 132 27.52 -10.54 -17.43
CA ALA A 132 27.77 -9.30 -18.15
C ALA A 132 26.48 -8.81 -18.84
N HIS A 133 26.14 -7.53 -18.65
CA HIS A 133 25.05 -6.88 -19.38
C HIS A 133 25.37 -6.84 -20.87
N VAL A 134 24.53 -7.45 -21.71
CA VAL A 134 24.60 -7.32 -23.17
C VAL A 134 23.97 -6.00 -23.58
N HIS A 135 24.76 -5.11 -24.18
CA HIS A 135 24.21 -4.04 -25.02
C HIS A 135 23.78 -4.67 -26.35
N GLY A 136 22.48 -4.58 -26.63
CA GLY A 136 21.94 -5.02 -27.91
C GLY A 136 22.59 -4.22 -29.06
N PRO A 137 22.83 -4.86 -30.23
CA PRO A 137 23.42 -4.19 -31.38
C PRO A 137 22.38 -3.21 -31.97
N GLY A 138 22.40 -1.96 -31.52
CA GLY A 138 21.50 -0.91 -32.00
C GLY A 138 21.33 0.33 -31.10
N CYS A 139 21.90 0.36 -29.89
CA CYS A 139 21.85 1.57 -29.06
C CYS A 139 22.92 2.59 -29.48
N GLY A 140 22.66 3.28 -30.60
CA GLY A 140 23.36 4.50 -30.97
C GLY A 140 22.82 5.68 -30.17
N HIS A 141 23.64 6.20 -29.27
CA HIS A 141 23.44 7.50 -28.66
C HIS A 141 24.78 8.23 -28.71
N GLU A 142 24.95 9.03 -29.75
CA GLU A 142 26.05 9.98 -29.85
C GLU A 142 25.77 11.11 -28.85
N HIS A 143 26.62 11.24 -27.84
CA HIS A 143 26.70 12.48 -27.07
C HIS A 143 27.55 13.45 -27.87
N HIS A 144 26.92 14.45 -28.46
CA HIS A 144 27.62 15.60 -29.03
C HIS A 144 28.00 16.55 -27.88
N ASP A 145 29.23 16.44 -27.40
CA ASP A 145 29.86 17.45 -26.56
C ASP A 145 29.86 18.80 -27.30
N HIS A 146 29.04 19.75 -26.82
CA HIS A 146 29.13 21.15 -27.24
C HIS A 146 30.13 21.86 -26.34
N ASP A 147 31.33 22.11 -26.88
CA ASP A 147 32.34 22.98 -26.28
C ASP A 147 31.81 24.41 -26.20
N HIS A 148 31.56 24.90 -24.99
CA HIS A 148 31.32 26.31 -24.73
C HIS A 148 32.64 26.99 -24.35
N SER A 149 33.36 27.44 -25.37
CA SER A 149 34.46 28.38 -25.24
C SER A 149 33.99 29.71 -24.64
N HIS A 150 34.28 29.94 -23.35
CA HIS A 150 34.12 31.26 -22.71
C HIS A 150 35.33 32.15 -23.02
N ARG A 151 35.09 33.27 -23.69
CA ARG A 151 36.11 34.30 -23.95
C ARG A 151 36.07 35.36 -22.84
N HIS A 152 37.24 35.63 -22.27
CA HIS A 152 37.54 36.58 -21.18
C HIS A 152 37.14 38.02 -21.49
#